data_AF-A0A429ZNF6-F1
#
_entry.id   AF-A0A429ZNF6-F1
#
_cell.length_a   1.000
_cell.length_b   1.000
_cell.length_c   1.000
_cell.angle_alpha   90.00
_cell.angle_beta   90.00
_cell.angle_gamma   90.00
#
_symmetry.space_group_name_H-M   'P 1'
#
loop_
_entity.id
_entity.type
_entity.pdbx_description
1 polymer ?
#
loop_
_entity_poly.entity_id
_entity_poly.type
_entity_poly.pdbx_seq_one_letter_code
_entity_poly.pdbx_strand_id
1 'polypeptide(L)'
;MKISHLTQTHWASYKYLVMAHSQVEYNYIRKLFKGNEWSPLKETSYQAALTRALNTPPTIGSLTNAYQHIWGYFKHVATSSEKALFQDYLGHLTLTEDLVRPFLSQLTITYQVPYLLKTKLLFD
;
A
#
# COMPACT_ATOMS: atom_id res chain seq x y z
N MET A 1 10.45 5.89 23.74
CA MET A 1 11.56 5.11 23.14
C MET A 1 11.66 5.45 21.66
N LYS A 2 12.78 5.18 20.98
CA LYS A 2 12.80 5.25 19.50
C LYS A 2 12.02 4.06 18.95
N ILE A 3 11.30 4.28 17.85
CA ILE A 3 10.61 3.20 17.15
C ILE A 3 11.62 2.16 16.64
N SER A 4 11.25 0.87 16.74
CA SER A 4 12.11 -0.20 16.26
C SER A 4 12.11 -0.27 14.74
N HIS A 5 13.20 -0.78 14.15
CA HIS A 5 13.24 -1.08 12.72
C HIS A 5 12.14 -2.08 12.33
N LEU A 6 11.88 -3.09 13.17
CA LEU A 6 10.83 -4.07 12.96
C LEU A 6 9.45 -3.38 12.78
N THR A 7 9.08 -2.49 13.70
CA THR A 7 7.81 -1.74 13.65
C THR A 7 7.74 -0.85 12.40
N GLN A 8 8.84 -0.17 12.02
CA GLN A 8 8.90 0.61 10.79
C GLN A 8 8.70 -0.25 9.55
N THR A 9 9.36 -1.40 9.48
CA THR A 9 9.24 -2.33 8.33
C THR A 9 7.85 -2.94 8.24
N HIS A 10 7.23 -3.25 9.38
CA HIS A 10 5.86 -3.73 9.44
C HIS A 10 4.88 -2.68 8.93
N TRP A 11 4.98 -1.42 9.38
CA TRP A 11 4.13 -0.38 8.81
C TRP A 11 4.38 -0.17 7.32
N ALA A 12 5.64 -0.16 6.89
CA ALA A 12 5.99 -0.01 5.48
C ALA A 12 5.36 -1.11 4.61
N SER A 13 5.34 -2.37 5.06
CA SER A 13 4.73 -3.48 4.31
C SER A 13 3.20 -3.36 4.21
N TYR A 14 2.54 -2.85 5.25
CA TYR A 14 1.08 -2.76 5.31
C TYR A 14 0.49 -1.46 4.78
N LYS A 15 1.27 -0.38 4.61
CA LYS A 15 0.69 0.96 4.37
C LYS A 15 -0.24 1.06 3.15
N TYR A 16 0.08 0.37 2.05
CA TYR A 16 -0.75 0.40 0.85
C TYR A 16 -1.97 -0.51 0.97
N LEU A 17 -1.85 -1.62 1.71
CA LEU A 17 -2.99 -2.45 2.07
C LEU A 17 -3.96 -1.65 2.96
N VAL A 18 -3.46 -0.98 3.99
CA VAL A 18 -4.27 -0.09 4.82
C VAL A 18 -4.92 1.01 4.00
N MET A 19 -4.20 1.62 3.04
CA MET A 19 -4.77 2.63 2.15
C MET A 19 -5.90 2.07 1.27
N ALA A 20 -5.73 0.85 0.75
CA ALA A 20 -6.74 0.17 -0.06
C ALA A 20 -8.03 -0.13 0.72
N HIS A 21 -7.95 -0.27 2.04
CA HIS A 21 -9.10 -0.56 2.90
C HIS A 21 -9.66 0.68 3.62
N SER A 22 -8.83 1.62 4.07
CA SER A 22 -9.24 2.82 4.79
C SER A 22 -8.21 3.96 4.74
N GLN A 23 -8.52 5.01 3.97
CA GLN A 23 -7.71 6.23 3.93
C GLN A 23 -7.66 6.94 5.30
N VAL A 24 -8.72 6.81 6.11
CA VAL A 24 -8.80 7.38 7.46
C VAL A 24 -7.75 6.73 8.35
N GLU A 25 -7.72 5.40 8.40
CA GLU A 25 -6.75 4.66 9.21
C GLU A 25 -5.32 4.83 8.68
N TYR A 26 -5.12 4.88 7.36
CA TYR A 26 -3.82 5.21 6.76
C TYR A 26 -3.27 6.54 7.29
N ASN A 27 -4.11 7.59 7.25
CA ASN A 27 -3.73 8.91 7.70
C ASN A 27 -3.47 8.96 9.21
N TYR A 28 -4.26 8.23 9.99
CA TYR A 28 -4.06 8.10 11.43
C TYR A 28 -2.74 7.42 11.76
N ILE A 29 -2.47 6.25 11.17
CA ILE A 29 -1.22 5.51 11.39
C ILE A 29 -0.02 6.33 10.92
N ARG A 30 -0.10 6.99 9.75
CA ARG A 30 0.97 7.88 9.27
C ARG A 30 1.32 8.97 10.29
N LYS A 31 0.34 9.51 11.01
CA LYS A 31 0.57 10.49 12.09
C LYS A 31 1.21 9.84 13.32
N LEU A 32 0.82 8.62 13.71
CA LEU A 32 1.45 7.90 14.82
C LEU A 32 2.96 7.71 14.62
N PHE A 33 3.36 7.36 13.41
CA PHE A 33 4.77 7.13 13.03
C PHE A 33 5.59 8.40 12.84
N LYS A 34 4.97 9.60 12.86
CA LYS A 34 5.70 10.87 12.74
C LYS A 34 6.63 11.09 13.95
N GLY A 35 7.86 11.54 13.68
CA GLY A 35 8.84 11.90 14.71
C GLY A 35 9.63 10.74 15.30
N ASN A 36 9.39 9.49 14.88
CA ASN A 36 10.12 8.29 15.32
C ASN A 36 10.09 7.99 16.83
N GLU A 37 9.25 8.70 17.61
CA GLU A 37 8.99 8.42 19.01
C GLU A 37 7.91 7.37 19.15
N TRP A 38 8.19 6.34 19.94
CA TRP A 38 7.33 5.18 20.15
C TRP A 38 7.09 4.92 21.63
N SER A 39 5.83 4.65 21.97
CA SER A 39 5.35 4.31 23.30
C SER A 39 4.43 3.09 23.22
N PRO A 40 4.23 2.36 24.34
CA PRO A 40 3.26 1.27 24.38
C PRO A 40 1.86 1.70 23.93
N LEU A 41 1.44 2.93 24.29
CA LEU A 41 0.16 3.48 23.84
C LEU A 41 0.09 3.62 22.31
N LYS A 42 1.14 4.12 21.67
CA LYS A 42 1.20 4.20 20.19
C LYS A 42 1.16 2.82 19.55
N GLU A 43 1.82 1.83 20.14
CA GLU A 43 1.74 0.44 19.66
C GLU A 43 0.30 -0.07 19.71
N THR A 44 -0.40 0.09 20.84
CA THR A 44 -1.81 -0.30 20.97
C THR A 44 -2.70 0.43 19.96
N SER A 45 -2.51 1.74 19.78
CA SER A 45 -3.25 2.54 18.79
C SER A 45 -2.97 2.08 17.35
N TYR A 46 -1.73 1.73 17.05
CA TYR A 46 -1.34 1.22 15.74
C TYR A 46 -2.02 -0.12 15.43
N GLN A 47 -1.95 -1.08 16.35
CA GLN A 47 -2.58 -2.39 16.16
C GLN A 47 -4.10 -2.26 16.00
N ALA A 48 -4.76 -1.45 16.83
CA ALA A 48 -6.19 -1.21 16.72
C ALA A 48 -6.60 -0.57 15.38
N ALA A 49 -5.82 0.41 14.90
CA ALA A 49 -6.05 1.05 13.61
C ALA A 49 -5.84 0.09 12.43
N LEU A 50 -4.80 -0.74 12.50
CA LEU A 50 -4.53 -1.77 11.51
C LEU A 50 -5.68 -2.76 11.43
N THR A 51 -6.16 -3.28 12.56
CA THR A 51 -7.31 -4.19 12.61
C THR A 51 -8.58 -3.54 12.04
N ARG A 52 -8.89 -2.29 12.39
CA ARG A 52 -10.06 -1.59 11.83
C ARG A 52 -9.96 -1.42 10.32
N ALA A 53 -8.78 -1.08 9.81
CA ALA A 53 -8.54 -0.99 8.37
C ALA A 53 -8.81 -2.34 7.70
N LEU A 54 -8.17 -3.42 8.16
CA LEU A 54 -8.30 -4.73 7.52
C LEU A 54 -9.72 -5.33 7.62
N ASN A 55 -10.51 -4.92 8.61
CA ASN A 55 -11.92 -5.31 8.73
C ASN A 55 -12.86 -4.45 7.86
N THR A 56 -12.37 -3.38 7.24
CA THR A 56 -13.15 -2.54 6.32
C THR A 56 -13.02 -3.11 4.91
N PRO A 57 -14.11 -3.49 4.22
CA PRO A 57 -14.01 -3.94 2.84
C PRO A 57 -13.45 -2.85 1.91
N PRO A 58 -12.55 -3.19 0.98
CA PRO A 58 -12.06 -2.23 0.00
C PRO A 58 -13.19 -1.81 -0.94
N THR A 59 -13.07 -0.60 -1.49
CA THR A 59 -13.91 -0.09 -2.57
C THR A 59 -13.06 0.06 -3.85
N ILE A 60 -13.70 0.15 -5.01
CA ILE A 60 -13.00 0.45 -6.27
C ILE A 60 -12.18 1.75 -6.14
N GLY A 61 -12.75 2.77 -5.51
CA GLY A 61 -12.07 4.06 -5.33
C GLY A 61 -10.83 3.95 -4.42
N SER A 62 -10.91 3.19 -3.33
CA SER A 62 -9.77 3.03 -2.42
C SER A 62 -8.67 2.14 -3.01
N LEU A 63 -9.02 1.08 -3.74
CA LEU A 63 -8.05 0.28 -4.50
C LEU A 63 -7.38 1.10 -5.60
N THR A 64 -8.16 1.84 -6.38
CA THR A 64 -7.65 2.74 -7.43
C THR A 64 -6.62 3.71 -6.85
N ASN A 65 -6.94 4.34 -5.71
CA ASN A 65 -6.02 5.25 -5.04
C ASN A 65 -4.72 4.56 -4.60
N ALA A 66 -4.83 3.38 -3.97
CA ALA A 66 -3.66 2.61 -3.55
C ALA A 66 -2.77 2.20 -4.73
N TYR A 67 -3.37 1.76 -5.84
CA TYR A 67 -2.64 1.38 -7.04
C TYR A 67 -2.00 2.57 -7.75
N GLN A 68 -2.65 3.73 -7.80
CA GLN A 68 -2.04 4.96 -8.33
C GLN A 68 -0.83 5.39 -7.49
N HIS A 69 -0.89 5.23 -6.17
CA HIS A 69 0.26 5.48 -5.29
C HIS A 69 1.43 4.52 -5.55
N ILE A 70 1.16 3.24 -5.82
CA ILE A 70 2.18 2.25 -6.21
C ILE A 70 2.72 2.55 -7.61
N TRP A 71 1.86 2.93 -8.56
CA TRP A 71 2.26 3.33 -9.91
C TRP A 71 3.28 4.48 -9.92
N GLY A 72 3.23 5.36 -8.92
CA GLY A 72 4.19 6.45 -8.73
C GLY A 72 5.67 6.00 -8.66
N TYR A 73 5.97 4.74 -8.34
CA TYR A 73 7.34 4.20 -8.36
C TYR A 73 7.83 3.89 -9.78
N PHE A 74 6.90 3.62 -10.71
CA PHE A 74 7.22 3.19 -12.07
C PHE A 74 7.18 4.34 -13.08
N LYS A 75 6.58 5.49 -12.75
CA LYS A 75 6.32 6.59 -13.70
C LYS A 75 7.52 7.12 -14.51
N HIS A 76 8.75 6.87 -14.05
CA HIS A 76 9.99 7.32 -14.70
C HIS A 76 10.79 6.18 -15.35
N VAL A 77 10.39 4.92 -15.13
CA VAL A 77 11.09 3.73 -15.63
C VAL A 77 10.21 2.87 -16.54
N ALA A 78 8.89 2.92 -16.37
CA ALA A 78 7.94 2.21 -17.20
C ALA A 78 7.91 2.77 -18.63
N THR A 79 7.81 1.86 -19.58
CA THR A 79 7.59 2.13 -20.99
C THR A 79 6.20 2.74 -21.24
N SER A 80 6.03 3.38 -22.40
CA SER A 80 4.73 3.89 -22.82
C SER A 80 3.67 2.78 -22.92
N SER A 81 4.06 1.57 -23.33
CA SER A 81 3.16 0.40 -23.40
C SER A 81 2.71 -0.06 -22.01
N GLU A 82 3.63 -0.15 -21.04
CA GLU A 82 3.27 -0.49 -19.64
C GLU A 82 2.37 0.57 -19.01
N LYS A 83 2.61 1.85 -19.30
CA LYS A 83 1.72 2.93 -18.84
C LYS A 83 0.31 2.81 -19.44
N ALA A 84 0.21 2.53 -20.73
CA ALA A 84 -1.09 2.33 -21.38
C ALA A 84 -1.83 1.12 -20.78
N LEU A 85 -1.12 0.01 -20.56
CA LEU A 85 -1.69 -1.20 -19.96
C LEU A 85 -2.15 -0.95 -18.51
N PHE A 86 -1.37 -0.22 -17.72
CA PHE A 86 -1.78 0.19 -16.37
C PHE A 86 -3.10 0.97 -16.39
N GLN A 87 -3.22 1.94 -17.30
CA GLN A 87 -4.42 2.77 -17.41
C GLN A 87 -5.64 1.96 -17.84
N ASP A 88 -5.45 1.05 -18.78
CA ASP A 88 -6.49 0.12 -19.25
C ASP A 88 -6.99 -0.79 -18.11
N TYR A 89 -6.07 -1.47 -17.42
CA TYR A 89 -6.42 -2.31 -16.27
C TYR A 89 -7.08 -1.54 -15.14
N LEU A 90 -6.64 -0.31 -14.88
CA LEU A 90 -7.26 0.55 -13.87
C LEU A 90 -8.68 0.98 -14.27
N GLY A 91 -8.92 1.21 -15.57
CA GLY A 91 -10.25 1.53 -16.11
C GLY A 91 -11.24 0.36 -16.05
N HIS A 92 -10.73 -0.87 -16.05
CA HIS A 92 -11.51 -2.11 -15.95
C HIS A 92 -11.50 -2.75 -14.55
N LEU A 93 -10.94 -2.08 -13.54
CA LEU A 93 -10.84 -2.62 -12.19
C LEU A 93 -12.23 -2.85 -11.57
N THR A 94 -12.47 -4.09 -11.13
CA THR A 94 -13.62 -4.44 -10.30
C THR A 94 -13.15 -5.10 -9.00
N LEU A 95 -14.05 -5.34 -8.03
CA LEU A 95 -13.70 -6.02 -6.78
C LEU A 95 -13.51 -7.54 -6.98
N THR A 96 -14.00 -8.07 -8.10
CA THR A 96 -13.93 -9.51 -8.45
C THR A 96 -12.86 -9.79 -9.50
N GLU A 97 -12.53 -8.80 -10.33
CA GLU A 97 -11.55 -8.90 -11.42
C GLU A 97 -10.52 -7.79 -11.26
N ASP A 98 -9.32 -8.17 -10.79
CA ASP A 98 -8.21 -7.26 -10.52
C ASP A 98 -6.96 -7.68 -11.30
N LEU A 99 -6.81 -7.10 -12.50
CA LEU A 99 -5.60 -7.25 -13.32
C LEU A 99 -4.50 -6.25 -12.92
N VAL A 100 -4.83 -5.23 -12.13
CA VAL A 100 -3.88 -4.19 -11.71
C VAL A 100 -2.88 -4.77 -10.73
N ARG A 101 -3.34 -5.56 -9.76
CA ARG A 101 -2.49 -6.23 -8.77
C ARG A 101 -1.38 -7.09 -9.40
N PRO A 102 -1.69 -8.13 -10.20
CA PRO A 102 -0.64 -8.99 -10.78
C PRO A 102 0.29 -8.20 -11.71
N PHE A 103 -0.23 -7.21 -12.43
CA PHE A 103 0.59 -6.34 -13.27
C PHE A 103 1.61 -5.52 -12.46
N LEU A 104 1.17 -4.85 -11.39
CA LEU A 104 2.07 -4.08 -10.51
C LEU A 104 3.04 -4.98 -9.74
N SER A 105 2.63 -6.20 -9.37
CA SER A 105 3.53 -7.21 -8.79
C SER A 105 4.63 -7.59 -9.78
N GLN A 106 4.28 -7.83 -11.04
CA GLN A 106 5.26 -8.14 -12.09
C GLN A 106 6.23 -6.97 -12.31
N LEU A 107 5.74 -5.74 -12.43
CA LEU A 107 6.61 -4.56 -12.57
C LEU A 107 7.54 -4.37 -11.37
N THR A 108 7.05 -4.66 -10.16
CA THR A 108 7.86 -4.59 -8.94
C THR A 108 9.05 -5.55 -9.01
N ILE A 109 8.87 -6.75 -9.54
CA ILE A 109 9.92 -7.74 -9.75
C ILE A 109 10.84 -7.30 -10.91
N THR A 110 10.27 -6.92 -12.06
CA THR A 110 11.03 -6.52 -13.25
C THR A 110 11.98 -5.36 -12.96
N TYR A 111 11.49 -4.31 -12.30
CA TYR A 111 12.28 -3.12 -11.97
C TYR A 111 13.00 -3.21 -10.62
N GLN A 112 12.89 -4.36 -9.93
CA GLN A 112 13.54 -4.65 -8.66
C GLN A 112 13.35 -3.54 -7.61
N VAL A 113 12.12 -3.06 -7.43
CA VAL A 113 11.80 -1.95 -6.51
C VAL A 113 11.78 -2.49 -5.06
N PRO A 114 12.87 -2.35 -4.26
CA PRO A 114 13.04 -3.16 -3.04
C PRO A 114 12.01 -2.84 -1.97
N TYR A 115 11.52 -1.60 -1.97
CA TYR A 115 10.46 -1.14 -1.09
C TYR A 115 9.13 -1.86 -1.35
N LEU A 116 8.78 -2.07 -2.63
CA LEU A 116 7.51 -2.68 -3.02
C LEU A 116 7.54 -4.21 -2.92
N LEU A 117 8.70 -4.85 -3.03
CA LEU A 117 8.85 -6.32 -2.87
C LEU A 117 8.35 -6.85 -1.51
N LYS A 118 8.22 -5.99 -0.51
CA LYS A 118 7.71 -6.33 0.83
C LYS A 118 6.26 -5.86 1.05
N THR A 119 5.59 -5.32 0.03
CA THR A 119 4.25 -4.74 0.16
C THR A 119 3.18 -5.84 0.17
N LYS A 120 2.36 -5.81 1.21
CA LYS A 120 1.30 -6.78 1.49
C LYS A 120 0.19 -6.78 0.44
N LEU A 121 -0.19 -5.59 -0.06
CA LEU A 121 -1.17 -5.47 -1.14
C LEU A 121 -0.77 -6.22 -2.44
N LEU A 122 0.52 -6.38 -2.72
CA LEU A 122 0.99 -7.01 -3.96
C LEU A 122 1.33 -8.49 -3.78
N PHE A 123 1.86 -8.89 -2.62
CA PHE A 123 2.50 -10.20 -2.42
C PHE A 123 1.94 -11.05 -1.26
N ASP A 124 0.75 -10.74 -0.73
CA ASP A 124 0.03 -11.63 0.23
C ASP A 124 -0.94 -12.63 -0.40
#